data_AF-A0A6S7HE29-F1
#
_entry.id   AF-A0A6S7HE29-F1
#
_cell.length_a   1.000
_cell.length_b   1.000
_cell.length_c   1.000
_cell.angle_alpha   90.00
_cell.angle_beta   90.00
_cell.angle_gamma   90.00
#
_symmetry.space_group_name_H-M   'P 1'
#
loop_
_entity.id
_entity.type
_entity.pdbx_description
1 polymer ?
#
loop_
_entity_poly.entity_id
_entity_poly.type
_entity_poly.pdbx_seq_one_letter_code
_entity_poly.pdbx_strand_id
1 'polypeptide(L)' 'MAAPQNPTGYGPRRRLVFNGDESKYELWEVKFLAFIRIQKLYDVFVPSADERELDEARNETAFAELV' A
#
# COMPACT_ATOMS: atom_id res chain seq x y z
N MET A 1 -9.22 -30.33 -4.22
CA MET A 1 -9.68 -28.95 -4.46
C MET A 1 -8.57 -28.22 -5.20
N ALA A 2 -8.78 -27.87 -6.47
CA ALA A 2 -7.76 -27.23 -7.30
C ALA A 2 -7.69 -25.73 -6.99
N ALA A 3 -6.48 -25.20 -6.74
CA ALA A 3 -6.26 -23.77 -6.58
C ALA A 3 -6.43 -23.07 -7.95
N PRO A 4 -7.08 -21.90 -8.01
CA PRO A 4 -7.22 -21.18 -9.28
C PRO A 4 -5.84 -20.77 -9.80
N GLN A 5 -5.50 -21.24 -11.00
CA GLN A 5 -4.29 -20.83 -11.70
C GLN A 5 -4.47 -19.38 -12.17
N ASN A 6 -3.63 -18.47 -11.66
CA ASN A 6 -3.54 -17.11 -12.17
C ASN A 6 -2.70 -17.10 -13.47
N PRO A 7 -3.30 -16.84 -14.64
CA PRO A 7 -2.61 -16.93 -15.93
C PRO A 7 -1.51 -15.87 -16.13
N THR A 8 -1.43 -14.88 -15.24
CA THR A 8 -0.47 -13.76 -15.29
C THR A 8 0.73 -13.91 -14.34
N GLY A 9 0.89 -15.04 -13.64
CA GLY A 9 2.08 -15.31 -12.81
C GLY A 9 2.19 -14.53 -11.50
N TYR A 10 1.35 -13.52 -11.27
CA TYR A 10 1.22 -12.88 -9.96
C TYR A 10 0.28 -13.73 -9.11
N GLY A 11 0.84 -14.55 -8.21
CA GLY A 11 0.08 -15.35 -7.25
C GLY A 11 -0.81 -14.49 -6.33
N PRO A 12 -1.51 -15.08 -5.34
CA PRO A 12 -2.39 -14.34 -4.45
C PRO A 12 -1.66 -13.17 -3.78
N ARG A 13 -1.91 -11.95 -4.25
CA ARG A 13 -1.41 -10.74 -3.59
C ARG A 13 -2.14 -10.62 -2.26
N ARG A 14 -1.41 -10.79 -1.16
CA ARG A 14 -1.95 -10.51 0.18
C ARG A 14 -2.21 -9.01 0.26
N ARG A 15 -3.44 -8.61 -0.04
CA ARG A 15 -3.87 -7.20 0.07
C ARG A 15 -3.81 -6.80 1.54
N LEU A 16 -3.07 -5.74 1.84
CA LEU A 16 -2.98 -5.21 3.19
C LEU A 16 -4.18 -4.26 3.43
N VAL A 17 -5.34 -4.83 3.75
CA VAL A 17 -6.59 -4.06 3.94
C VAL A 17 -6.89 -3.90 5.42
N PHE A 18 -7.23 -2.68 5.84
CA PHE A 18 -7.71 -2.43 7.18
C PHE A 18 -9.17 -2.90 7.30
N ASN A 19 -9.48 -3.65 8.35
CA ASN A 19 -10.82 -4.22 8.57
C ASN A 19 -11.68 -3.38 9.55
N GLY A 20 -11.22 -2.20 9.96
CA GLY A 20 -11.94 -1.32 10.90
C GLY A 20 -11.74 -1.66 12.39
N ASP A 21 -10.89 -2.63 12.72
CA ASP A 21 -10.61 -3.02 14.10
C ASP A 21 -9.56 -2.09 14.72
N GLU A 22 -10.02 -1.15 15.56
CA GLU A 22 -9.14 -0.18 16.24
C GLU A 22 -8.02 -0.84 17.03
N SER A 23 -8.27 -2.00 17.65
CA SER A 23 -7.26 -2.73 18.43
C SER A 23 -6.08 -3.24 17.59
N LYS A 24 -6.27 -3.30 16.26
CA LYS A 24 -5.26 -3.73 15.28
C LYS A 24 -4.79 -2.60 14.39
N TYR A 25 -5.29 -1.38 14.59
CA TYR A 25 -4.95 -0.22 13.75
C TYR A 25 -3.44 0.04 13.74
N GLU A 26 -2.81 0.15 14.92
CA GLU A 26 -1.36 0.45 15.01
C GLU A 26 -0.51 -0.59 14.29
N LEU A 27 -0.83 -1.89 14.48
CA LEU A 27 -0.11 -2.96 13.83
C LEU A 27 -0.33 -2.98 12.31
N TRP A 28 -1.54 -2.65 11.87
CA TRP A 28 -1.86 -2.52 10.45
C TRP A 28 -1.12 -1.33 9.82
N GLU A 29 -1.12 -0.17 10.49
CA GLU A 29 -0.46 1.06 10.05
C GLU A 29 1.04 0.85 9.86
N VAL A 30 1.72 0.23 10.83
CA VAL A 30 3.16 -0.08 10.72
C VAL A 30 3.44 -1.01 9.53
N LYS A 31 2.59 -2.02 9.30
CA LYS A 31 2.72 -2.92 8.14
C LYS A 31 2.44 -2.20 6.83
N PHE A 32 1.50 -1.26 6.83
CA PHE A 32 1.13 -0.46 5.66
C PHE A 32 2.28 0.46 5.27
N LEU A 33 2.84 1.20 6.22
CA LEU A 33 4.00 2.05 5.99
C LEU A 33 5.22 1.24 5.51
N ALA A 34 5.46 0.05 6.07
CA ALA A 34 6.53 -0.83 5.60
C ALA A 34 6.29 -1.33 4.17
N PHE A 35 5.05 -1.69 3.83
CA PHE A 35 4.66 -2.12 2.49
C PHE A 35 4.86 -1.01 1.45
N ILE A 36 4.37 0.20 1.74
CA ILE A 36 4.53 1.39 0.91
C ILE A 36 6.02 1.74 0.72
N ARG A 37 6.85 1.58 1.75
CA ARG A 37 8.30 1.80 1.66
C ARG A 37 8.99 0.83 0.70
N ILE A 38 8.59 -0.44 0.68
CA ILE A 38 9.13 -1.42 -0.27
C ILE A 38 8.74 -1.06 -1.72
N GLN A 39 7.55 -0.50 -1.92
CA GLN A 39 7.12 0.02 -3.22
C GLN A 39 7.75 1.36 -3.61
N LYS A 40 8.63 1.94 -2.77
CA LYS A 40 9.23 3.27 -2.97
C LYS A 40 8.19 4.40 -3.04
N LEU A 41 7.05 4.22 -2.38
CA LEU A 41 5.94 5.17 -2.33
C LEU A 41 5.85 5.89 -0.97
N TYR A 42 6.83 5.69 -0.08
CA TYR A 42 6.82 6.25 1.27
C TYR A 42 6.73 7.77 1.28
N ASP A 43 7.52 8.42 0.42
CA ASP A 43 7.57 9.89 0.36
C ASP A 43 6.29 10.50 -0.24
N VAL A 44 5.47 9.69 -0.93
CA VAL A 44 4.14 10.09 -1.42
C VAL A 44 3.14 10.11 -0.26
N PHE A 45 3.23 9.15 0.65
CA PHE A 45 2.27 8.99 1.75
C PHE A 45 2.67 9.77 3.01
N VAL A 46 3.97 9.92 3.26
CA VAL A 46 4.54 10.69 4.37
C VAL A 46 5.45 11.77 3.77
N PRO A 47 4.89 12.92 3.37
CA PRO A 47 5.67 14.00 2.79
C PRO A 47 6.74 14.47 3.77
N SER A 48 7.92 14.79 3.26
CA SER A 48 8.95 15.45 4.05
C SER A 48 8.46 16.83 4.50
N ALA A 49 8.91 17.31 5.65
CA ALA A 49 8.45 18.60 6.21
C ALA A 49 8.69 19.80 5.25
N ASP A 50 9.62 19.63 4.31
CA ASP A 50 10.05 20.60 3.31
C ASP A 50 9.25 20.50 1.98
N GLU A 51 8.56 19.39 1.72
CA GLU A 51 7.75 19.13 0.51
C GLU A 51 6.25 19.14 0.85
N ARG A 52 5.73 20.30 1.28
CA ARG A 52 4.30 20.47 1.61
C ARG A 52 3.38 20.55 0.39
N GLU A 53 3.91 20.67 -0.81
CA GLU A 53 3.12 20.51 -2.04
C GLU A 53 2.99 19.01 -2.33
N LEU A 54 1.88 18.44 -1.87
CA LEU A 54 1.43 17.11 -2.28
C LEU A 54 1.29 17.10 -3.81
N ASP A 55 2.21 16.42 -4.49
CA ASP A 55 2.17 16.25 -5.94
C ASP A 55 1.00 15.33 -6.30
N GLU A 56 -0.10 15.94 -6.77
CA GLU A 56 -1.34 15.25 -7.11
C GLU A 56 -1.12 14.15 -8.17
N ALA A 57 -0.13 14.32 -9.06
CA ALA A 57 0.24 13.33 -10.07
C ALA A 57 0.86 12.05 -9.47
N ARG A 58 1.52 12.15 -8.30
CA ARG A 58 2.10 10.98 -7.60
C ARG A 58 1.03 10.13 -6.91
N ASN A 59 -0.12 10.71 -6.55
CA ASN A 59 -1.21 9.97 -5.92
C ASN A 59 -1.82 8.93 -6.86
N GLU A 60 -1.97 9.24 -8.16
CA GLU A 60 -2.47 8.28 -9.15
C GLU A 60 -1.58 7.04 -9.25
N THR A 61 -0.26 7.24 -9.22
CA THR A 61 0.72 6.15 -9.26
C THR A 61 0.67 5.31 -7.99
N ALA A 62 0.55 5.95 -6.82
CA ALA A 62 0.41 5.24 -5.55
C ALA A 62 -0.89 4.41 -5.51
N PHE A 63 -1.99 4.95 -6.04
CA PHE A 63 -3.26 4.23 -6.14
C PHE A 63 -3.17 2.99 -7.04
N ALA A 64 -2.52 3.11 -8.20
CA ALA A 64 -2.33 2.00 -9.13
C ALA A 64 -1.54 0.83 -8.53
N GLU A 65 -0.56 1.11 -7.66
CA GLU A 65 0.25 0.10 -6.95
C GLU A 65 -0.48 -0.57 -5.77
N LEU A 66 -1.57 0.06 -5.30
CA LEU A 66 -2.36 -0.41 -4.16
C LEU A 66 -3.60 -1.24 -4.54
N VAL A 67 -4.05 -1.18 -5.79
CA VAL A 67 -5.30 -1.81 -6.30
C VAL A 67 -5.04 -3.14 -7.02
#